data_AF-A0A963S1P8-F1
#
_entry.id   AF-A0A963S1P8-F1
#
_cell.length_a   1.000
_cell.length_b   1.000
_cell.length_c   1.000
_cell.angle_alpha   90.00
_cell.angle_beta   90.00
_cell.angle_gamma   90.00
#
_symmetry.space_group_name_H-M   'P 1'
#
loop_
_entity.id
_entity.type
_entity.pdbx_description
1 polymer ?
#
loop_
_entity_poly.entity_id
_entity_poly.type
_entity_poly.pdbx_seq_one_letter_code
_entity_poly.pdbx_strand_id
1 'polypeptide(L)'
;MSIRGHYQNAYVTRDIAWAKQQMTETWGLTDWADFEVEFPVKTPDGEQLQATKVASAWGGDLQVELIEPVSGYIQPFLDFLPEDPNDPSMRFHHYAQRRESMEDIEAEIAALGLPVACQGGIPDLIYTYLDARASLGHFMELVWASPAGWEMIGWPKGLTVF
;
A
#
# COMPACT_ATOMS: atom_id res chain seq x y z
N MET A 1 -0.52 -3.42 20.04
CA MET A 1 -0.55 -3.69 18.59
C MET A 1 -1.89 -4.31 18.25
N SER A 2 -2.64 -3.69 17.34
CA SER A 2 -4.00 -4.09 16.98
C SER A 2 -4.08 -4.20 15.46
N ILE A 3 -4.63 -5.29 14.93
CA ILE A 3 -4.86 -5.43 13.48
C ILE A 3 -6.11 -4.69 12.99
N ARG A 4 -6.83 -4.00 13.90
CA ARG A 4 -8.05 -3.23 13.61
C ARG A 4 -7.83 -2.18 12.52
N GLY A 5 -8.87 -1.97 11.72
CA GLY A 5 -8.85 -1.11 10.55
C GLY A 5 -8.14 -1.69 9.34
N HIS A 6 -7.70 -2.95 9.35
CA HIS A 6 -7.16 -3.61 8.16
C HIS A 6 -8.23 -3.68 7.08
N TYR A 7 -7.93 -3.12 5.90
CA TYR A 7 -8.83 -3.11 4.75
C TYR A 7 -8.13 -3.43 3.42
N GLN A 8 -6.80 -3.41 3.35
CA GLN A 8 -6.05 -3.62 2.11
C GLN A 8 -4.94 -4.65 2.26
N ASN A 9 -4.75 -5.47 1.23
CA ASN A 9 -3.58 -6.29 1.01
C ASN A 9 -2.88 -5.85 -0.28
N ALA A 10 -1.61 -5.46 -0.19
CA ALA A 10 -0.84 -5.04 -1.34
C ALA A 10 0.20 -6.07 -1.77
N TYR A 11 0.32 -6.25 -3.07
CA TYR A 11 1.29 -7.11 -3.71
C TYR A 11 2.17 -6.32 -4.66
N VAL A 12 3.48 -6.54 -4.60
CA VAL A 12 4.42 -5.99 -5.59
C VAL A 12 4.64 -6.98 -6.72
N THR A 13 4.89 -6.44 -7.91
CA THR A 13 5.18 -7.20 -9.13
C THR A 13 6.14 -6.42 -10.02
N ARG A 14 6.76 -7.12 -10.97
CA ARG A 14 7.51 -6.52 -12.07
C ARG A 14 6.64 -6.18 -13.29
N ASP A 15 5.42 -6.70 -13.35
CA ASP A 15 4.48 -6.50 -14.45
C ASP A 15 3.05 -6.42 -13.92
N ILE A 16 2.56 -5.19 -13.78
CA ILE A 16 1.22 -4.92 -13.28
C ILE A 16 0.12 -5.42 -14.21
N ALA A 17 0.38 -5.47 -15.52
CA ALA A 17 -0.60 -5.96 -16.50
C ALA A 17 -0.78 -7.47 -16.34
N TRP A 18 0.31 -8.22 -16.20
CA TRP A 18 0.27 -9.65 -15.87
C TRP A 18 -0.43 -9.89 -14.53
N ALA A 19 -0.08 -9.12 -13.50
CA ALA A 19 -0.66 -9.28 -12.16
C ALA A 19 -2.18 -9.06 -12.15
N LYS A 20 -2.67 -8.00 -12.81
CA LYS A 20 -4.10 -7.74 -12.99
C LYS A 20 -4.80 -8.87 -13.74
N GLN A 21 -4.19 -9.37 -14.82
CA GLN A 21 -4.73 -10.50 -15.58
C GLN A 21 -4.87 -11.74 -14.69
N GLN A 22 -3.83 -12.09 -13.93
CA GLN A 22 -3.87 -13.24 -13.02
C GLN A 22 -4.93 -13.10 -11.92
N MET A 23 -5.03 -11.92 -11.30
CA MET A 23 -6.05 -11.63 -10.29
C MET A 23 -7.47 -11.71 -10.87
N THR A 24 -7.66 -11.23 -12.09
CA THR A 24 -8.96 -11.28 -12.78
C THR A 24 -9.34 -12.72 -13.17
N GLU A 25 -8.45 -13.43 -13.85
CA GLU A 25 -8.75 -14.75 -14.43
C GLU A 25 -8.80 -15.87 -13.39
N THR A 26 -7.91 -15.84 -12.39
CA THR A 26 -7.80 -16.91 -11.39
C THR A 26 -8.67 -16.63 -10.17
N TRP A 27 -8.74 -15.37 -9.73
CA TRP A 27 -9.34 -15.00 -8.45
C TRP A 27 -10.64 -14.18 -8.60
N GLY A 28 -11.02 -13.85 -9.84
CA GLY A 28 -12.28 -13.17 -10.15
C GLY A 28 -12.33 -11.71 -9.72
N LEU A 29 -11.20 -11.08 -9.44
CA LEU A 29 -11.15 -9.68 -9.02
C LEU A 29 -11.19 -8.74 -10.23
N THR A 30 -12.20 -7.87 -10.30
CA THR A 30 -12.49 -6.99 -11.44
C THR A 30 -12.51 -5.51 -11.02
N ASP A 31 -12.85 -4.63 -11.96
CA ASP A 31 -13.11 -3.20 -11.70
C ASP A 31 -11.90 -2.44 -11.14
N TRP A 32 -10.74 -2.69 -11.76
CA TRP A 32 -9.47 -2.05 -11.41
C TRP A 32 -9.50 -0.54 -11.61
N ALA A 33 -9.06 0.19 -10.59
CA ALA A 33 -8.65 1.58 -10.69
C ALA A 33 -7.14 1.64 -10.90
N ASP A 34 -6.69 2.24 -12.00
CA ASP A 34 -5.28 2.36 -12.37
C ASP A 34 -4.74 3.75 -12.08
N PHE A 35 -3.53 3.80 -11.53
CA PHE A 35 -2.82 5.01 -11.19
C PHE A 35 -1.35 4.90 -11.62
N GLU A 36 -0.83 5.92 -12.27
CA GLU A 36 0.62 6.13 -12.38
C GLU A 36 0.94 7.35 -11.54
N VAL A 37 1.78 7.15 -10.53
CA VAL A 37 2.05 8.17 -9.52
C VAL A 37 3.54 8.44 -9.44
N GLU A 38 3.88 9.73 -9.42
CA GLU A 38 5.21 10.24 -9.10
C GLU A 38 5.04 11.40 -8.13
N PHE A 39 5.47 11.22 -6.88
CA PHE A 39 5.35 12.24 -5.84
C PHE A 39 6.51 12.17 -4.84
N PRO A 40 6.79 13.26 -4.11
CA PRO A 40 7.79 13.26 -3.05
C PRO A 40 7.33 12.42 -1.86
N VAL A 41 8.25 11.60 -1.35
CA VAL A 41 8.09 10.82 -0.11
C VAL A 41 9.14 11.22 0.90
N LYS A 42 8.75 11.26 2.16
CA LYS A 42 9.67 11.45 3.29
C LYS A 42 10.29 10.11 3.63
N THR A 43 11.61 10.03 3.59
CA THR A 43 12.38 8.83 3.96
C THR A 43 13.31 9.15 5.14
N PRO A 44 13.92 8.13 5.78
CA PRO A 44 14.93 8.36 6.81
C PRO A 44 16.11 9.23 6.35
N ASP A 45 16.41 9.23 5.05
CA ASP A 45 17.54 9.95 4.45
C ASP A 45 17.14 11.32 3.87
N GLY A 46 15.87 11.71 4.01
CA GLY A 46 15.33 12.97 3.50
C GLY A 46 14.18 12.79 2.52
N GLU A 47 13.76 13.88 1.88
CA GLU A 47 12.72 13.82 0.85
C GLU A 47 13.29 13.26 -0.46
N GLN A 48 12.59 12.30 -1.07
CA GLN A 48 12.98 11.67 -2.34
C GLN A 48 11.75 11.51 -3.23
N LEU A 49 11.93 11.48 -4.55
CA LEU A 49 10.85 11.14 -5.48
C LEU A 49 10.65 9.63 -5.53
N GLN A 50 9.39 9.19 -5.58
CA GLN A 50 9.01 7.80 -5.79
C GLN A 50 8.04 7.72 -6.97
N ALA A 51 8.35 6.86 -7.94
CA ALA A 51 7.48 6.58 -9.07
C ALA A 51 7.03 5.11 -9.07
N THR A 52 5.71 4.88 -9.14
CA THR A 52 5.09 3.55 -9.15
C THR A 52 3.88 3.52 -10.06
N LYS A 53 3.59 2.37 -10.66
CA LYS A 53 2.25 2.07 -11.17
C LYS A 53 1.48 1.32 -10.10
N VAL A 54 0.21 1.65 -9.94
CA VAL A 54 -0.67 1.07 -8.94
C VAL A 54 -1.98 0.69 -9.61
N ALA A 55 -2.51 -0.47 -9.25
CA ALA A 55 -3.85 -0.89 -9.63
C ALA A 55 -4.54 -1.44 -8.38
N SER A 56 -5.73 -0.94 -8.07
CA SER A 56 -6.49 -1.42 -6.92
C SER A 56 -7.90 -1.84 -7.32
N ALA A 57 -8.42 -2.85 -6.63
CA ALA A 57 -9.76 -3.36 -6.82
C ALA A 57 -10.32 -3.89 -5.49
N TRP A 58 -11.64 -3.82 -5.34
CA TRP A 58 -12.34 -4.23 -4.13
C TRP A 58 -13.00 -5.59 -4.31
N GLY A 59 -12.61 -6.56 -3.49
CA GLY A 59 -13.19 -7.91 -3.41
C GLY A 59 -14.18 -8.04 -2.25
N GLY A 60 -15.18 -7.15 -2.19
CA GLY A 60 -16.06 -7.02 -1.02
C GLY A 60 -15.56 -5.94 -0.08
N ASP A 61 -15.20 -6.31 1.15
CA ASP A 61 -14.67 -5.40 2.19
C ASP A 61 -13.13 -5.32 2.23
N LEU A 62 -12.45 -6.17 1.44
CA LEU A 62 -11.00 -6.16 1.27
C LEU A 62 -10.62 -5.53 -0.07
N GLN A 63 -9.75 -4.53 -0.04
CA GLN A 63 -9.05 -4.02 -1.20
C GLN A 63 -7.81 -4.85 -1.48
N VAL A 64 -7.58 -5.19 -2.75
CA VAL A 64 -6.30 -5.69 -3.22
C VAL A 64 -5.63 -4.60 -4.03
N GLU A 65 -4.39 -4.30 -3.68
CA GLU A 65 -3.54 -3.36 -4.38
C GLU A 65 -2.39 -4.11 -5.07
N LEU A 66 -2.10 -3.73 -6.30
CA LEU A 66 -0.96 -4.21 -7.09
C LEU A 66 -0.03 -3.04 -7.35
N ILE A 67 1.26 -3.22 -7.10
CA ILE A 67 2.28 -2.17 -7.23
C ILE A 67 3.40 -2.66 -8.15
N GLU A 68 3.70 -1.89 -9.17
CA GLU A 68 4.92 -2.03 -9.99
C GLU A 68 5.84 -0.84 -9.72
N PRO A 69 6.97 -1.05 -9.02
CA PRO A 69 7.95 0.00 -8.80
C PRO A 69 8.63 0.41 -10.11
N VAL A 70 8.69 1.73 -10.38
CA VAL A 70 9.22 2.27 -11.64
C VAL A 70 10.60 2.89 -11.45
N SER A 71 10.72 3.91 -10.59
CA SER A 71 11.97 4.65 -10.39
C SER A 71 11.97 5.45 -9.08
N GLY A 72 13.13 6.01 -8.71
CA GLY A 72 13.28 6.81 -7.50
C GLY A 72 13.47 5.97 -6.24
N TYR A 73 12.82 6.35 -5.14
CA TYR A 73 12.85 5.62 -3.87
C TYR A 73 11.97 4.37 -3.92
N ILE A 74 12.51 3.28 -4.47
CA ILE A 74 11.80 2.01 -4.66
C ILE A 74 12.35 0.85 -3.82
N GLN A 75 13.42 1.09 -3.05
CA GLN A 75 14.06 0.10 -2.18
C GLN A 75 13.07 -0.69 -1.29
N PRO A 76 12.03 -0.08 -0.68
CA PRO A 76 11.06 -0.84 0.12
C PRO A 76 10.40 -2.00 -0.65
N PHE A 77 10.21 -1.87 -1.96
CA PHE A 77 9.57 -2.91 -2.78
C PHE A 77 10.54 -3.97 -3.27
N LEU A 78 11.82 -3.62 -3.48
CA LEU A 78 12.78 -4.47 -4.20
C LEU A 78 13.06 -5.79 -3.50
N ASP A 79 13.12 -5.79 -2.16
CA ASP A 79 13.42 -6.99 -1.35
C ASP A 79 12.34 -8.07 -1.48
N PHE A 80 11.13 -7.70 -1.95
CA PHE A 80 10.02 -8.63 -2.12
C PHE A 80 9.95 -9.18 -3.54
N LEU A 81 10.45 -8.45 -4.54
CA LEU A 81 10.36 -8.87 -5.93
C LEU A 81 11.21 -10.12 -6.18
N PRO A 82 10.79 -11.01 -7.10
CA PRO A 82 11.60 -12.14 -7.51
C PRO A 82 13.01 -11.70 -7.98
N GLU A 83 14.03 -12.51 -7.65
CA GLU A 83 15.42 -12.25 -8.08
C GLU A 83 15.55 -12.23 -9.61
N ASP A 84 14.81 -13.11 -10.31
CA ASP A 84 14.74 -13.08 -11.77
C ASP A 84 13.99 -11.82 -12.23
N PRO A 85 14.64 -10.91 -12.98
CA PRO A 85 13.98 -9.71 -13.47
C PRO A 85 12.85 -9.97 -14.46
N ASN A 86 12.74 -11.19 -15.01
CA ASN A 86 11.67 -11.57 -15.93
C ASN A 86 10.52 -12.34 -15.26
N ASP A 87 10.62 -12.64 -13.96
CA ASP A 87 9.53 -13.29 -13.23
C ASP A 87 8.49 -12.23 -12.78
N PRO A 88 7.27 -12.23 -13.34
CA PRO A 88 6.23 -11.25 -13.01
C PRO A 88 5.46 -11.61 -11.74
N SER A 89 5.78 -12.73 -11.08
CA SER A 89 4.98 -13.25 -9.99
C SER A 89 4.84 -12.26 -8.84
N MET A 90 3.59 -12.10 -8.40
CA MET A 90 3.23 -11.19 -7.30
C MET A 90 3.82 -11.67 -5.97
N ARG A 91 4.18 -10.72 -5.11
CA ARG A 91 4.71 -10.98 -3.76
C ARG A 91 4.02 -10.07 -2.77
N PHE A 92 3.49 -10.64 -1.69
CA PHE A 92 2.81 -9.87 -0.65
C PHE A 92 3.80 -8.90 0.00
N HIS A 93 3.45 -7.61 0.04
CA HIS A 93 4.37 -6.54 0.42
C HIS A 93 3.96 -5.85 1.72
N HIS A 94 2.68 -5.54 1.88
CA HIS A 94 2.14 -4.98 3.11
C HIS A 94 0.64 -5.25 3.24
N TYR A 95 0.12 -5.04 4.44
CA TYR A 95 -1.29 -4.74 4.66
C TYR A 95 -1.45 -3.30 5.12
N ALA A 96 -2.59 -2.69 4.80
CA ALA A 96 -2.91 -1.33 5.21
C ALA A 96 -4.01 -1.28 6.26
N GLN A 97 -3.84 -0.37 7.22
CA GLN A 97 -4.82 -0.07 8.24
C GLN A 97 -5.28 1.37 8.16
N ARG A 98 -6.60 1.55 8.18
CA ARG A 98 -7.22 2.86 8.26
C ARG A 98 -7.11 3.45 9.67
N ARG A 99 -6.79 4.73 9.75
CA ARG A 99 -6.90 5.59 10.93
C ARG A 99 -7.73 6.82 10.59
N GLU A 100 -8.41 7.35 11.61
CA GLU A 100 -9.33 8.48 11.43
C GLU A 100 -8.64 9.85 11.51
N SER A 101 -7.41 9.89 12.05
CA SER A 101 -6.63 11.12 12.15
C SER A 101 -5.12 10.88 11.96
N MET A 102 -4.39 11.95 11.67
CA MET A 102 -2.92 11.92 11.63
C MET A 102 -2.32 11.74 13.03
N GLU A 103 -2.99 12.28 14.05
CA GLU A 103 -2.62 12.11 15.45
C GLU A 103 -2.67 10.63 15.88
N ASP A 104 -3.65 9.85 15.39
CA ASP A 104 -3.71 8.41 15.62
C ASP A 104 -2.51 7.68 15.00
N ILE A 105 -2.12 8.07 13.78
CA ILE A 105 -0.94 7.52 13.10
C ILE A 105 0.31 7.81 13.92
N GLU A 106 0.54 9.07 14.31
CA GLU A 106 1.71 9.46 15.11
C GLU A 106 1.77 8.74 16.46
N ALA A 107 0.64 8.64 17.16
CA ALA A 107 0.54 7.92 18.42
C ALA A 107 0.85 6.44 18.26
N GLU A 108 0.40 5.81 17.18
CA GLU A 108 0.65 4.39 16.93
C GLU A 108 2.10 4.12 16.51
N ILE A 109 2.69 4.97 15.68
CA ILE A 109 4.14 4.90 15.36
C ILE A 109 4.96 4.93 16.66
N ALA A 110 4.65 5.88 17.55
CA ALA A 110 5.33 6.01 18.84
C ALA A 110 5.11 4.79 19.75
N ALA A 111 3.91 4.22 19.76
CA ALA A 111 3.57 3.08 20.60
C ALA A 111 4.18 1.75 20.10
N LEU A 112 4.30 1.57 18.78
CA LEU A 112 4.85 0.35 18.18
C LEU A 112 6.37 0.33 18.19
N GLY A 113 7.02 1.50 18.10
CA GLY A 113 8.47 1.62 18.06
C GLY A 113 9.11 0.97 16.82
N LEU A 114 8.33 0.77 15.76
CA LEU A 114 8.83 0.25 14.48
C LEU A 114 9.48 1.37 13.66
N PRO A 115 10.54 1.09 12.89
CA PRO A 115 11.13 2.07 12.00
C PRO A 115 10.13 2.53 10.93
N VAL A 116 10.09 3.84 10.66
CA VAL A 116 9.37 4.40 9.52
C VAL A 116 10.21 4.19 8.25
N ALA A 117 9.69 3.46 7.27
CA ALA A 117 10.38 3.21 6.01
C ALA A 117 10.20 4.36 5.02
N CYS A 118 8.97 4.88 4.91
CA CYS A 118 8.67 6.17 4.30
C CYS A 118 7.25 6.62 4.67
N GLN A 119 6.99 7.90 4.41
CA GLN A 119 5.65 8.49 4.42
C GLN A 119 5.42 9.23 3.11
N GLY A 120 4.29 8.96 2.49
CA GLY A 120 3.89 9.59 1.24
C GLY A 120 2.40 9.89 1.21
N GLY A 121 1.95 10.44 0.10
CA GLY A 121 0.55 10.72 -0.09
C GLY A 121 0.29 11.88 -1.05
N ILE A 122 -0.99 12.10 -1.27
CA ILE A 122 -1.54 13.23 -2.03
C ILE A 122 -2.38 14.09 -1.07
N PRO A 123 -2.81 15.30 -1.46
CA PRO A 123 -3.81 16.02 -0.69
C PRO A 123 -5.01 15.09 -0.42
N ASP A 124 -5.44 15.03 0.85
CA ASP A 124 -6.53 14.16 1.34
C ASP A 124 -6.24 12.67 1.54
N LEU A 125 -5.02 12.18 1.29
CA LEU A 125 -4.63 10.79 1.59
C LEU A 125 -3.14 10.71 1.94
N ILE A 126 -2.84 10.26 3.15
CA ILE A 126 -1.47 10.04 3.64
C ILE A 126 -1.32 8.57 4.02
N TYR A 127 -0.21 7.97 3.61
CA TYR A 127 0.20 6.64 4.05
C TYR A 127 1.57 6.70 4.72
N THR A 128 1.79 5.79 5.67
CA THR A 128 3.09 5.61 6.33
C THR A 128 3.44 4.13 6.42
N TYR A 129 4.57 3.74 5.83
CA TYR A 129 5.10 2.39 5.98
C TYR A 129 5.94 2.26 7.25
N LEU A 130 5.63 1.23 8.02
CA LEU A 130 6.37 0.78 9.17
C LEU A 130 7.05 -0.56 8.88
N ASP A 131 8.35 -0.63 9.17
CA ASP A 131 9.15 -1.84 8.97
C ASP A 131 8.85 -2.89 10.04
N ALA A 132 7.83 -3.70 9.76
CA ALA A 132 7.43 -4.84 10.57
C ALA A 132 8.06 -6.16 10.09
N ARG A 133 9.04 -6.12 9.17
CA ARG A 133 9.56 -7.34 8.51
C ARG A 133 10.21 -8.31 9.50
N ALA A 134 10.81 -7.79 10.57
CA ALA A 134 11.43 -8.62 11.60
C ALA A 134 10.43 -9.53 12.35
N SER A 135 9.15 -9.15 12.43
CA SER A 135 8.12 -9.91 13.17
C SER A 135 7.05 -10.51 12.26
N LEU A 136 6.66 -9.81 11.19
CA LEU A 136 5.59 -10.22 10.28
C LEU A 136 6.10 -10.70 8.91
N GLY A 137 7.36 -10.42 8.57
CA GLY A 137 7.94 -10.73 7.26
C GLY A 137 7.53 -9.77 6.14
N HIS A 138 6.77 -8.71 6.45
CA HIS A 138 6.31 -7.70 5.49
C HIS A 138 6.18 -6.33 6.17
N PHE A 139 5.95 -5.28 5.39
CA PHE A 139 5.65 -3.96 5.94
C PHE A 139 4.21 -3.91 6.49
N MET A 140 3.97 -2.93 7.36
CA MET A 140 2.63 -2.51 7.75
C MET A 140 2.42 -1.07 7.27
N GLU A 141 1.24 -0.76 6.76
CA GLU A 141 0.88 0.60 6.35
C GLU A 141 -0.20 1.17 7.26
N LEU A 142 0.00 2.41 7.71
CA LEU A 142 -1.04 3.21 8.35
C LEU A 142 -1.51 4.27 7.36
N VAL A 143 -2.82 4.31 7.11
CA VAL A 143 -3.44 5.19 6.13
C VAL A 143 -4.45 6.08 6.82
N TRP A 144 -4.31 7.38 6.60
CA TRP A 144 -5.33 8.37 6.88
C TRP A 144 -5.79 8.97 5.56
N ALA A 145 -7.09 9.15 5.41
CA ALA A 145 -7.64 9.91 4.31
C ALA A 145 -8.85 10.72 4.77
N SER A 146 -9.10 11.85 4.11
CA SER A 146 -10.35 12.58 4.31
C SER A 146 -11.53 11.79 3.75
N PRO A 147 -12.79 12.16 4.05
CA PRO A 147 -13.95 11.49 3.46
C PRO A 147 -13.90 11.44 1.93
N ALA A 148 -13.39 12.50 1.28
CA ALA A 148 -13.22 12.54 -0.17
C ALA A 148 -12.08 11.63 -0.64
N GLY A 149 -10.99 11.51 0.13
CA GLY A 149 -9.91 10.57 -0.16
C GLY A 149 -10.38 9.11 -0.10
N TRP A 150 -11.19 8.75 0.91
CA TRP A 150 -11.81 7.41 0.97
C TRP A 150 -12.76 7.14 -0.20
N GLU A 151 -13.56 8.13 -0.61
CA GLU A 151 -14.42 8.00 -1.79
C GLU A 151 -13.58 7.84 -3.07
N MET A 152 -12.48 8.59 -3.20
CA MET A 152 -11.57 8.52 -4.34
C MET A 152 -10.99 7.11 -4.53
N ILE A 153 -10.59 6.45 -3.45
CA ILE A 153 -10.05 5.07 -3.53
C ILE A 153 -11.15 3.99 -3.56
N GLY A 154 -12.42 4.40 -3.66
CA GLY A 154 -13.55 3.49 -3.84
C GLY A 154 -14.02 2.79 -2.57
N TRP A 155 -13.84 3.40 -1.38
CA TRP A 155 -14.29 2.82 -0.12
C TRP A 155 -15.76 2.33 -0.19
N PRO A 156 -16.03 1.03 0.11
CA PRO A 156 -17.37 0.49 -0.03
C PRO A 156 -18.39 1.22 0.86
N LYS A 157 -19.52 1.60 0.27
CA LYS A 157 -20.59 2.31 0.98
C LYS A 157 -21.10 1.45 2.14
N GLY A 158 -21.11 2.04 3.34
CA GLY A 158 -21.61 1.38 4.55
C GLY A 158 -20.62 0.44 5.22
N LEU A 159 -19.41 0.24 4.67
CA LEU A 159 -18.34 -0.47 5.36
C LEU A 159 -17.90 0.35 6.58
N THR A 160 -18.05 -0.25 7.76
CA THR A 160 -17.63 0.32 9.03
C THR A 160 -16.19 -0.07 9.31
N VAL A 161 -15.42 0.85 9.88
CA VAL A 161 -14.05 0.58 10.31
C VAL A 161 -14.13 -0.15 11.64
N PHE A 162 -13.64 -1.40 11.69
CA PHE A 162 -13.65 -2.22 12.89
C PHE A 162 -12.32 -2.17 13.63
#